data_AF-A0A352EFR6-F1
#
_entry.id   AF-A0A352EFR6-F1
#
_cell.length_a   1.000
_cell.length_b   1.000
_cell.length_c   1.000
_cell.angle_alpha   90.00
_cell.angle_beta   90.00
_cell.angle_gamma   90.00
#
_symmetry.space_group_name_H-M   'P 1'
#
loop_
_entity.id
_entity.type
_entity.pdbx_description
1 polymer ?
#
loop_
_entity_poly.entity_id
_entity_poly.type
_entity_poly.pdbx_seq_one_letter_code
_entity_poly.pdbx_strand_id
1 'polypeptide(L)' 'IYLSKVFNADNLAQLDRREDHLAIVPKGYNHTVLVNSDERLQDDLKKLAAFYAAHTPEKLDDFKRIDLRYKNQVVSTTR' A
#
# COMPACT_ATOMS: atom_id res chain seq x y z
N ILE A 1 8.51 -2.45 -12.04
CA ILE A 1 8.86 -1.01 -12.21
C ILE A 1 7.92 -0.07 -11.44
N TYR A 2 6.71 -0.48 -11.01
CA TYR A 2 5.76 0.44 -10.36
C TYR A 2 6.01 0.77 -8.86
N LEU A 3 6.46 -0.20 -8.06
CA LEU A 3 6.64 -0.04 -6.61
C LEU A 3 7.54 1.14 -6.22
N SER A 4 8.70 1.27 -6.87
CA SER A 4 9.66 2.34 -6.60
C SER A 4 9.15 3.74 -6.99
N LYS A 5 8.07 3.82 -7.78
CA LYS A 5 7.41 5.08 -8.14
C LYS A 5 6.39 5.54 -7.10
N VAL A 6 5.91 4.62 -6.26
CA VAL A 6 4.90 4.89 -5.23
C VAL A 6 5.55 4.93 -3.85
N PHE A 7 6.53 4.06 -3.62
CA PHE A 7 7.24 3.89 -2.36
C PHE A 7 8.72 4.25 -2.53
N ASN A 8 8.96 5.54 -2.75
CA ASN A 8 10.25 6.17 -2.55
C ASN A 8 10.04 7.43 -1.69
N ALA A 9 11.12 7.98 -1.13
CA ALA A 9 11.03 9.13 -0.24
C ALA A 9 10.27 10.33 -0.87
N ASP A 10 10.33 10.48 -2.20
CA ASP A 10 9.70 11.59 -2.93
C ASP A 10 8.19 11.40 -3.16
N ASN A 11 7.71 10.15 -3.06
CA ASN A 11 6.34 9.75 -3.39
C ASN A 11 5.53 9.24 -2.18
N LEU A 12 6.06 9.42 -0.97
CA LEU A 12 5.34 9.19 0.28
C LEU A 12 4.76 10.51 0.79
N ALA A 13 3.45 10.58 0.99
CA ALA A 13 2.82 11.74 1.63
C ALA A 13 2.85 11.62 3.15
N GLN A 14 2.61 10.41 3.68
CA GLN A 14 2.67 10.12 5.10
C GLN A 14 3.16 8.69 5.36
N LEU A 15 3.97 8.54 6.39
CA LEU A 15 4.37 7.26 6.96
C LEU A 15 4.14 7.31 8.47
N ASP A 16 3.31 6.41 8.97
CA ASP A 16 3.03 6.25 10.38
C ASP A 16 3.42 4.84 10.83
N ARG A 17 4.30 4.76 11.83
CA ARG A 17 4.82 3.49 12.35
C ARG A 17 4.10 3.15 13.65
N ARG A 18 3.41 2.02 13.65
CA ARG A 18 2.78 1.41 14.83
C ARG A 18 3.64 0.23 15.30
N GLU A 19 3.28 -0.37 16.44
CA GLU A 19 4.03 -1.49 17.02
C GLU A 19 4.08 -2.71 16.09
N ASP A 20 2.98 -3.02 15.39
CA ASP A 20 2.81 -4.23 14.57
C ASP A 20 2.75 -3.96 13.06
N HIS A 21 2.60 -2.70 12.64
CA HIS A 21 2.43 -2.36 11.24
C HIS A 21 2.87 -0.94 10.89
N LEU A 22 3.03 -0.69 9.59
CA LEU A 22 3.16 0.64 9.03
C LEU A 22 1.87 1.02 8.31
N ALA A 23 1.40 2.24 8.53
CA ALA A 23 0.36 2.87 7.75
C ALA A 23 1.00 3.91 6.82
N ILE A 24 0.83 3.70 5.52
CA ILE A 24 1.39 4.57 4.48
C ILE A 24 0.28 5.24 3.69
N VAL A 25 0.43 6.54 3.47
CA VAL A 25 -0.36 7.28 2.48
C VAL A 25 0.56 7.66 1.33
N PRO A 26 0.42 7.02 0.15
CA PRO A 26 1.19 7.38 -1.03
C PRO A 26 0.78 8.75 -1.57
N LYS A 27 1.73 9.51 -2.09
CA LYS A 27 1.48 10.81 -2.71
C LYS A 27 0.66 10.63 -3.99
N GLY A 28 -0.36 11.47 -4.17
CA GLY A 28 -1.25 11.41 -5.32
C GLY A 28 -2.33 10.32 -5.23
N TYR A 29 -2.43 9.63 -4.09
CA TYR A 29 -3.48 8.65 -3.82
C TYR A 29 -4.24 9.03 -2.55
N ASN A 30 -5.52 8.68 -2.51
CA ASN A 30 -6.43 9.03 -1.41
C ASN A 30 -6.72 7.85 -0.45
N HIS A 31 -5.89 6.81 -0.49
CA HIS A 31 -6.05 5.60 0.32
C HIS A 31 -4.86 5.34 1.24
N THR A 32 -5.13 4.62 2.32
CA THR A 32 -4.09 4.15 3.25
C THR A 32 -3.69 2.72 2.94
N VAL A 33 -2.40 2.44 2.89
CA VAL A 33 -1.83 1.10 2.76
C VAL A 33 -1.31 0.63 4.11
N LEU A 34 -1.74 -0.54 4.57
CA LEU A 34 -1.21 -1.19 5.77
C LEU A 34 -0.27 -2.33 5.39
N VAL A 35 0.92 -2.34 5.97
CA VAL A 35 1.95 -3.36 5.76
C VAL A 35 2.58 -3.76 7.09
N ASN A 36 3.11 -4.98 7.18
CA ASN A 36 3.84 -5.43 8.36
C ASN A 36 5.14 -4.60 8.51
N SER A 37 5.58 -4.40 9.75
CA SER A 37 6.82 -3.66 10.07
C SER A 37 8.04 -4.56 10.28
N ASP A 38 7.92 -5.86 10.00
CA ASP A 38 8.96 -6.87 10.19
C ASP A 38 9.45 -7.45 8.84
N GLU A 39 10.04 -8.64 8.87
CA GLU A 39 10.57 -9.35 7.69
C GLU A 39 9.54 -9.54 6.56
N ARG A 40 8.25 -9.50 6.86
CA ARG A 40 7.15 -9.66 5.89
C ARG A 40 6.91 -8.41 5.03
N LEU A 41 7.49 -7.27 5.40
CA LEU A 41 7.34 -6.00 4.68
C LEU A 41 7.65 -6.14 3.18
N GLN A 42 8.70 -6.87 2.82
CA GLN A 42 9.09 -7.04 1.41
C GLN A 42 8.02 -7.77 0.60
N ASP A 43 7.36 -8.76 1.17
CA ASP A 43 6.29 -9.50 0.50
C ASP A 43 5.00 -8.68 0.44
N ASP A 44 4.73 -7.86 1.46
CA ASP A 44 3.63 -6.91 1.43
C ASP A 44 3.81 -5.88 0.31
N LEU A 45 5.02 -5.34 0.14
CA LEU A 45 5.32 -4.45 -0.97
C LEU A 45 5.11 -5.13 -2.33
N LYS A 46 5.54 -6.39 -2.51
CA LYS A 46 5.26 -7.15 -3.75
C LYS A 46 3.76 -7.27 -4.04
N LYS A 47 2.95 -7.58 -3.01
CA LYS A 47 1.48 -7.62 -3.14
C LYS A 47 0.93 -6.27 -3.57
N LEU A 48 1.46 -5.16 -3.04
CA LEU A 48 1.05 -3.83 -3.45
C LEU A 48 1.34 -3.54 -4.93
N ALA A 49 2.55 -3.90 -5.40
CA ALA A 49 2.90 -3.75 -6.82
C ALA A 49 1.92 -4.49 -7.73
N ALA A 50 1.62 -5.74 -7.38
CA ALA A 50 0.68 -6.55 -8.13
C ALA A 50 -0.73 -5.94 -8.10
N PHE A 51 -1.17 -5.46 -6.93
CA PHE A 51 -2.47 -4.81 -6.77
C PHE A 51 -2.56 -3.55 -7.64
N TYR A 52 -1.55 -2.69 -7.64
CA TYR A 52 -1.55 -1.45 -8.44
C TYR A 52 -1.46 -1.74 -9.93
N ALA A 53 -0.69 -2.75 -10.34
CA ALA A 53 -0.61 -3.14 -11.74
C ALA A 53 -1.92 -3.72 -12.28
N ALA A 54 -2.78 -4.26 -11.41
CA ALA A 54 -4.07 -4.85 -11.77
C ALA A 54 -5.23 -3.82 -11.82
N HIS A 55 -5.00 -2.58 -11.39
CA HIS A 55 -6.05 -1.55 -11.32
C HIS A 55 -5.64 -0.29 -12.09
N THR A 56 -6.61 0.40 -12.68
CA THR A 56 -6.36 1.72 -13.28
C THR A 56 -6.21 2.78 -12.18
N PRO A 57 -5.56 3.93 -12.46
CA PRO A 57 -5.46 5.04 -11.51
C PRO A 57 -6.83 5.49 -10.98
N GLU A 58 -7.83 5.60 -11.84
CA GLU A 58 -9.19 5.99 -11.47
C GLU A 58 -9.82 4.97 -10.51
N LYS A 59 -9.54 3.67 -10.74
CA LYS A 59 -10.03 2.64 -9.85
C LYS A 59 -9.31 2.64 -8.50
N LEU A 60 -8.04 3.02 -8.48
CA LEU A 60 -7.28 3.13 -7.24
C LEU A 60 -7.83 4.23 -6.32
N ASP A 61 -8.43 5.27 -6.89
CA ASP A 61 -9.09 6.32 -6.11
C ASP A 61 -10.32 5.82 -5.34
N ASP A 62 -11.02 4.77 -5.78
CA ASP A 62 -12.18 4.23 -5.07
C ASP A 62 -11.82 3.61 -3.70
N PHE A 63 -10.57 3.17 -3.53
CA PHE A 63 -10.16 2.53 -2.31
C PHE A 63 -9.99 3.56 -1.19
N LYS A 64 -10.43 3.19 0.00
CA LYS A 64 -10.14 3.91 1.25
C LYS A 64 -8.93 3.32 1.95
N ARG A 65 -8.83 1.99 1.95
CA ARG A 65 -7.78 1.25 2.63
C ARG A 65 -7.42 -0.02 1.85
N ILE A 66 -6.13 -0.35 1.84
CA ILE A 66 -5.55 -1.58 1.31
C ILE A 66 -4.69 -2.20 2.41
N ASP A 67 -5.11 -3.32 2.98
CA ASP A 67 -4.39 -4.05 4.02
C ASP A 67 -3.72 -5.28 3.40
N LEU A 68 -2.39 -5.28 3.45
CA LEU A 68 -1.55 -6.29 2.84
C LEU A 68 -1.04 -7.29 3.87
N ARG A 69 -1.31 -7.11 5.16
CA ARG A 69 -0.64 -7.89 6.22
C ARG A 69 -0.96 -9.38 6.21
N TYR A 70 -2.00 -9.78 5.48
CA TYR A 70 -2.45 -11.16 5.34
C TYR A 70 -1.57 -11.91 4.34
N LYS A 71 -1.17 -13.14 4.70
CA LYS A 71 -0.16 -13.94 3.99
C LYS A 71 -0.35 -13.96 2.47
N ASN A 72 -1.54 -14.34 2.01
CA ASN A 72 -1.83 -14.56 0.58
C ASN A 72 -3.03 -13.73 0.08
N GLN A 73 -3.38 -12.65 0.80
CA GLN A 73 -4.59 -11.90 0.51
C GLN A 73 -4.32 -10.40 0.60
N VAL A 74 -5.04 -9.66 -0.24
CA VAL A 74 -5.17 -8.21 -0.14
C VAL A 74 -6.60 -7.94 0.32
N VAL A 75 -6.73 -7.28 1.46
CA VAL A 75 -8.04 -6.89 1.99
C VAL A 75 -8.22 -5.39 1.77
N SER A 76 -9.20 -5.01 0.98
CA SER A 76 -9.47 -3.60 0.69
C SER A 76 -10.88 -3.20 1.14
N THR A 77 -11.02 -1.91 1.43
CA THR A 77 -12.32 -1.28 1.66
C THR A 77 -12.46 -0.12 0.68
N THR A 78 -13.59 -0.03 -0.01
CA THR A 78 -13.92 1.11 -0.88
C THR A 78 -14.62 2.21 -0.08
N ARG A 79 -14.73 3.40 -0.67
CA ARG A 79 -15.60 4.46 -0.16
C ARG A 79 -17.07 4.17 -0.44
#